data_AF-A0A661MWX9-F1
#
_entry.id   AF-A0A661MWX9-F1
#
_cell.length_a   1.000
_cell.length_b   1.000
_cell.length_c   1.000
_cell.angle_alpha   90.00
_cell.angle_beta   90.00
_cell.angle_gamma   90.00
#
_symmetry.space_group_name_H-M   'P 1'
#
loop_
_entity.id
_entity.type
_entity.pdbx_description
1 polymer ?
#
loop_
_entity_poly.entity_id
_entity_poly.type
_entity_poly.pdbx_seq_one_letter_code
_entity_poly.pdbx_strand_id
1 'polypeptide(L)'
;MKRTRGTQLGSQAIWLSLALVAAGCSGKDIEARQAAQAAAAQAAAQLKTIKAAISATQDELSKTETAMGHAKRELTALGAANGKLNEKPQKLFDAAVAKMDAGKDNAADQDALRGFQEVADRFPLDPLAATAVERIDELNERIQERDKKLAEDQSEVRKLVETCRASSQDARKARDAALRINAAKEIDMNAAKAAERRAATLEKKAKKAKDKAAALIESVPDPGGKLGKELEACDQAD
;
A
#
# COMPACT_ATOMS: atom_id res chain seq x y z
N MET A 1 20.60 2.28 -19.95
CA MET A 1 22.06 2.15 -20.12
C MET A 1 22.37 1.91 -21.58
N LYS A 2 23.10 2.86 -22.20
CA LYS A 2 23.66 2.77 -23.55
C LYS A 2 24.64 1.60 -23.64
N ARG A 3 24.57 0.80 -24.71
CA ARG A 3 25.75 0.24 -25.41
C ARG A 3 25.36 -0.19 -26.83
N THR A 4 25.56 0.75 -27.74
CA THR A 4 25.81 0.58 -29.17
C THR A 4 27.11 -0.20 -29.39
N ARG A 5 27.05 -1.33 -30.10
CA ARG A 5 28.10 -1.91 -30.96
C ARG A 5 27.34 -2.72 -32.02
N GLY A 6 27.30 -2.38 -33.30
CA GLY A 6 28.31 -1.70 -34.09
C GLY A 6 29.41 -2.68 -34.48
N THR A 7 29.07 -3.70 -35.26
CA THR A 7 30.04 -4.56 -35.96
C THR A 7 29.52 -4.85 -37.36
N GLN A 8 29.79 -3.86 -38.19
CA GLN A 8 29.91 -3.90 -39.63
C GLN A 8 30.95 -4.97 -39.99
N LEU A 9 30.53 -6.22 -40.19
CA LEU A 9 31.38 -7.25 -40.81
C LEU A 9 31.16 -7.16 -42.31
N GLY A 10 32.17 -6.54 -42.94
CA GLY A 10 32.17 -6.14 -44.33
C GLY A 10 31.76 -7.25 -45.29
N SER A 11 30.83 -6.89 -46.17
CA SER A 11 30.80 -7.42 -47.53
C SER A 11 32.11 -7.06 -48.21
N GLN A 12 33.17 -7.84 -47.95
CA GLN A 12 34.24 -7.95 -48.94
C GLN A 12 33.69 -8.82 -50.07
N ALA A 13 32.99 -8.15 -50.98
CA ALA A 13 32.82 -8.65 -52.33
C ALA A 13 34.23 -8.75 -52.92
N ILE A 14 34.80 -9.95 -52.86
CA ILE A 14 36.02 -10.31 -53.58
C ILE A 14 35.64 -10.36 -55.06
N TRP A 15 35.58 -9.19 -55.68
CA TRP A 15 35.68 -9.03 -57.12
C TRP A 15 37.14 -9.28 -57.49
N LEU A 16 37.51 -10.54 -57.73
CA LEU A 16 38.72 -10.84 -58.48
C LEU A 16 38.42 -10.69 -59.97
N SER A 17 38.62 -9.47 -60.47
CA SER A 17 38.77 -9.19 -61.89
C SER A 17 40.02 -9.90 -62.40
N LEU A 18 39.86 -11.07 -63.02
CA LEU A 18 40.96 -11.77 -63.68
C LEU A 18 41.11 -11.20 -65.10
N ALA A 19 41.95 -10.17 -65.22
CA ALA A 19 42.39 -9.65 -66.51
C ALA A 19 43.31 -10.66 -67.20
N LEU A 20 42.96 -10.95 -68.46
CA LEU A 20 43.65 -11.82 -69.40
C LEU A 20 45.09 -11.31 -69.65
N VAL A 21 46.09 -12.15 -69.38
CA VAL A 21 47.42 -12.05 -70.02
C VAL A 21 47.60 -13.30 -70.87
N ALA A 22 47.60 -13.08 -72.18
CA ALA A 22 47.80 -14.10 -73.20
C ALA A 22 49.29 -14.46 -73.29
N ALA A 23 49.62 -15.68 -72.87
CA ALA A 23 50.80 -16.41 -73.31
C ALA A 23 50.36 -17.88 -73.40
N GLY A 24 50.68 -18.56 -74.50
CA GLY A 24 50.11 -19.85 -74.91
C GLY A 24 49.92 -20.86 -73.77
N CYS A 25 48.69 -20.95 -73.26
CA CYS A 25 48.27 -21.98 -72.31
C CYS A 25 47.91 -23.24 -73.11
N SER A 26 48.56 -24.34 -72.77
CA SER A 26 48.22 -25.65 -73.30
C SER A 26 46.79 -26.02 -72.87
N GLY A 27 46.09 -26.87 -73.64
CA GLY A 27 44.70 -27.26 -73.31
C GLY A 27 44.50 -27.76 -71.87
N LYS A 28 45.57 -28.30 -71.25
CA LYS A 28 45.59 -28.74 -69.84
C LYS A 28 45.42 -27.62 -68.82
N ASP A 29 45.89 -26.40 -69.12
CA ASP A 29 45.82 -25.25 -68.19
C ASP A 29 44.41 -24.64 -68.14
N ILE A 30 43.63 -24.77 -69.22
CA ILE A 30 42.25 -24.30 -69.31
C ILE A 30 41.33 -25.27 -68.53
N GLU A 31 41.52 -26.58 -68.69
CA GLU A 31 40.79 -27.61 -67.94
C GLU A 31 41.02 -27.48 -66.43
N ALA A 32 42.26 -27.24 -65.99
CA ALA A 32 42.57 -27.02 -64.58
C ALA A 32 41.87 -25.79 -63.99
N ARG A 33 41.75 -24.70 -64.77
CA ARG A 33 41.02 -23.49 -64.34
C ARG A 33 39.51 -23.70 -64.30
N GLN A 34 38.94 -24.42 -65.26
CA GLN A 34 37.51 -24.76 -65.24
C GLN A 34 37.17 -25.70 -64.07
N ALA A 35 38.02 -26.68 -63.78
CA ALA A 35 37.87 -27.55 -62.61
C ALA A 35 37.97 -26.75 -61.30
N ALA A 36 38.89 -25.79 -61.20
CA ALA A 36 39.00 -24.91 -60.04
C ALA A 36 37.78 -24.00 -59.86
N GLN A 37 37.24 -23.45 -60.95
CA GLN A 37 36.00 -22.64 -60.91
C GLN A 37 34.78 -23.49 -60.52
N ALA A 38 34.67 -24.73 -61.03
CA ALA A 38 33.62 -25.66 -60.65
C ALA A 38 33.70 -26.05 -59.17
N ALA A 39 34.91 -26.31 -58.65
CA ALA A 39 35.14 -26.58 -57.24
C ALA A 39 34.80 -25.36 -56.35
N ALA A 40 35.15 -24.14 -56.78
CA ALA A 40 34.80 -22.92 -56.09
C ALA A 40 33.28 -22.68 -56.07
N ALA A 41 32.57 -22.96 -57.18
CA ALA A 41 31.12 -22.88 -57.25
C ALA A 41 30.43 -23.90 -56.32
N GLN A 42 30.95 -25.13 -56.26
CA GLN A 42 30.47 -26.16 -55.33
C GLN A 42 30.71 -25.76 -53.86
N ALA A 43 31.89 -25.23 -53.54
CA ALA A 43 32.20 -24.74 -52.20
C ALA A 43 31.28 -23.56 -51.81
N ALA A 44 31.02 -22.63 -52.73
CA ALA A 44 30.09 -21.52 -52.49
C ALA A 44 28.65 -22.00 -52.26
N ALA A 45 28.20 -23.02 -53.01
CA ALA A 45 26.89 -23.63 -52.81
C ALA A 45 26.77 -24.33 -51.45
N GLN A 46 27.79 -25.11 -51.06
CA GLN A 46 27.84 -25.75 -49.74
C GLN A 46 27.84 -24.71 -48.61
N LEU A 47 28.61 -23.64 -48.75
CA LEU A 47 28.69 -22.57 -47.74
C LEU A 47 27.35 -21.83 -47.60
N LYS A 48 26.58 -21.67 -48.68
CA LYS A 48 25.21 -21.13 -48.63
C LYS A 48 24.28 -22.06 -47.86
N THR A 49 24.32 -23.37 -48.12
CA THR A 49 23.51 -24.37 -47.40
C THR A 49 23.86 -24.40 -45.92
N ILE A 50 25.15 -24.38 -45.58
CA ILE A 50 25.62 -24.37 -44.19
C ILE A 50 25.17 -23.09 -43.47
N LYS A 51 25.24 -21.92 -44.12
CA LYS A 51 24.74 -20.67 -43.54
C LYS A 51 23.24 -20.72 -43.26
N ALA A 52 22.45 -21.26 -44.18
CA ALA A 52 21.00 -21.42 -43.99
C ALA A 52 20.68 -22.41 -42.86
N ALA A 53 21.46 -23.49 -42.72
CA ALA A 53 21.32 -24.43 -41.62
C ALA A 53 21.68 -23.80 -40.26
N ILE A 54 22.74 -22.98 -40.21
CA ILE A 54 23.13 -22.24 -38.99
C ILE A 54 22.06 -21.23 -38.58
N SER A 55 21.46 -20.49 -39.52
CA SER A 55 20.39 -19.55 -39.17
C SER A 55 19.14 -20.29 -38.66
N ALA A 56 18.77 -21.41 -39.29
CA ALA A 56 17.64 -22.21 -38.86
C ALA A 56 17.84 -22.79 -37.44
N THR A 57 19.05 -23.25 -37.11
CA THR A 57 19.34 -23.75 -35.75
C THR A 57 19.39 -22.64 -34.71
N GLN A 58 19.84 -21.43 -35.09
CA GLN A 58 19.78 -20.25 -34.21
C GLN A 58 18.33 -19.83 -33.92
N ASP A 59 17.46 -19.86 -34.92
CA ASP A 59 16.04 -19.57 -34.74
C ASP A 59 15.39 -20.58 -33.78
N GLU A 60 15.64 -21.87 -33.95
CA GLU A 60 15.14 -22.92 -33.05
C GLU A 60 15.70 -22.81 -31.63
N LEU A 61 16.98 -22.45 -31.48
CA LEU A 61 17.57 -22.17 -30.16
C LEU A 61 16.86 -21.02 -29.46
N SER A 62 16.60 -19.91 -30.18
CA SER A 62 15.92 -18.73 -29.61
C SER A 62 14.47 -19.02 -29.18
N LYS A 63 13.75 -19.84 -29.97
CA LYS A 63 12.40 -20.32 -29.62
C LYS A 63 12.46 -21.20 -28.36
N THR A 64 13.44 -22.08 -28.28
CA THR A 64 13.64 -22.97 -27.14
C THR A 64 14.00 -22.20 -25.87
N GLU A 65 14.86 -21.19 -25.95
CA GLU A 65 15.19 -20.31 -24.82
C GLU A 65 13.97 -19.55 -24.31
N THR A 66 13.13 -19.06 -25.24
CA THR A 66 11.88 -18.38 -24.90
C THR A 66 10.92 -19.34 -24.19
N ALA A 67 10.75 -20.55 -24.72
CA ALA A 67 9.92 -21.60 -24.11
C ALA A 67 10.43 -21.99 -22.71
N MET A 68 11.75 -22.16 -22.53
CA MET A 68 12.35 -22.40 -21.22
C MET A 68 12.11 -21.24 -20.24
N GLY A 69 12.17 -19.99 -20.71
CA GLY A 69 11.83 -18.82 -19.91
C GLY A 69 10.37 -18.81 -19.44
N HIS A 70 9.44 -19.23 -20.30
CA HIS A 70 8.03 -19.43 -19.92
C HIS A 70 7.86 -20.56 -18.91
N ALA A 71 8.42 -21.75 -19.18
CA ALA A 71 8.34 -22.89 -18.28
C ALA A 71 8.94 -22.59 -16.89
N LYS A 72 10.04 -21.83 -16.83
CA LYS A 72 10.64 -21.41 -15.55
C LYS A 72 9.71 -20.49 -14.74
N ARG A 73 9.02 -19.55 -15.39
CA ARG A 73 8.04 -18.67 -14.74
C ARG A 73 6.85 -19.45 -14.22
N GLU A 74 6.32 -20.37 -15.01
CA GLU A 74 5.25 -21.27 -14.57
C GLU A 74 5.68 -22.13 -13.38
N LEU A 75 6.89 -22.70 -13.42
CA LEU A 75 7.42 -23.49 -12.31
C LEU A 75 7.55 -22.66 -11.02
N THR A 76 7.97 -21.39 -11.10
CA THR A 76 8.01 -20.50 -9.93
C THR A 76 6.62 -20.16 -9.40
N ALA A 77 5.65 -19.92 -10.27
CA ALA A 77 4.27 -19.64 -9.88
C ALA A 77 3.62 -20.87 -9.23
N LEU A 78 3.83 -22.06 -9.81
CA LEU A 78 3.41 -23.33 -9.24
C LEU A 78 4.11 -23.62 -7.91
N GLY A 79 5.39 -23.31 -7.77
CA GLY A 79 6.12 -23.44 -6.51
C GLY A 79 5.54 -22.55 -5.40
N ALA A 80 5.18 -21.30 -5.72
CA ALA A 80 4.53 -20.40 -4.77
C ALA A 80 3.10 -20.86 -4.41
N ALA A 81 2.33 -21.34 -5.39
CA ALA A 81 1.01 -21.91 -5.16
C ALA A 81 1.06 -23.18 -4.31
N ASN A 82 2.03 -24.06 -4.57
CA ASN A 82 2.25 -25.29 -3.82
C ASN A 82 2.76 -25.01 -2.40
N GLY A 83 3.58 -23.96 -2.23
CA GLY A 83 3.99 -23.47 -0.91
C GLY A 83 2.79 -23.05 -0.06
N LYS A 84 1.82 -22.35 -0.66
CA LYS A 84 0.57 -22.00 0.01
C LYS A 84 -0.27 -23.25 0.32
N LEU A 85 -0.43 -24.17 -0.62
CA LEU A 85 -1.20 -25.41 -0.44
C LEU A 85 -0.64 -26.31 0.68
N ASN A 86 0.67 -26.28 0.92
CA ASN A 86 1.32 -27.05 1.99
C ASN A 86 1.28 -26.39 3.37
N GLU A 87 0.78 -25.15 3.49
CA GLU A 87 0.56 -24.55 4.81
C GLU A 87 -0.61 -25.24 5.50
N LYS A 88 -0.31 -25.89 6.63
CA LYS A 88 -1.31 -26.58 7.43
C LYS A 88 -2.29 -25.57 8.03
N PRO A 89 -3.60 -25.90 8.10
CA PRO A 89 -4.61 -25.02 8.70
C PRO A 89 -4.22 -24.58 10.11
N GLN A 90 -3.61 -25.47 10.92
CA GLN A 90 -3.09 -25.14 12.24
C GLN A 90 -2.11 -23.96 12.25
N LYS A 91 -1.17 -23.88 11.29
CA LYS A 91 -0.17 -22.81 11.26
C LYS A 91 -0.81 -21.44 10.99
N LEU A 92 -1.80 -21.41 10.10
CA LEU A 92 -2.54 -20.18 9.79
C LEU A 92 -3.44 -19.78 10.97
N PHE A 93 -4.08 -20.76 11.59
CA PHE A 93 -4.90 -20.56 12.78
C PHE A 93 -4.06 -20.00 13.95
N ASP A 94 -2.93 -20.61 14.27
CA ASP A 94 -2.03 -20.15 15.33
C ASP A 94 -1.50 -18.74 15.05
N ALA A 95 -1.24 -18.40 13.78
CA ALA A 95 -0.84 -17.05 13.40
C ALA A 95 -1.97 -16.02 13.57
N ALA A 96 -3.23 -16.40 13.31
CA ALA A 96 -4.39 -15.56 13.56
C ALA A 96 -4.63 -15.36 15.06
N VAL A 97 -4.49 -16.41 15.88
CA VAL A 97 -4.55 -16.33 17.35
C VAL A 97 -3.46 -15.40 17.88
N ALA A 98 -2.22 -15.52 17.42
CA ALA A 98 -1.14 -14.65 17.86
C ALA A 98 -1.43 -13.16 17.56
N LYS A 99 -2.09 -12.85 16.44
CA LYS A 99 -2.53 -11.48 16.13
C LYS A 99 -3.68 -11.02 17.03
N MET A 100 -4.64 -11.89 17.29
CA MET A 100 -5.77 -11.63 18.19
C MET A 100 -5.31 -11.33 19.61
N ASP A 101 -4.34 -12.09 20.13
CA ASP A 101 -3.78 -11.92 21.47
C ASP A 101 -2.90 -10.67 21.59
N ALA A 102 -2.19 -10.33 20.52
CA ALA A 102 -1.36 -9.12 20.47
C ALA A 102 -2.19 -7.84 20.25
N GLY A 103 -3.44 -7.97 19.77
CA GLY A 103 -4.27 -6.86 19.33
C GLY A 103 -4.76 -5.97 20.46
N LYS A 104 -4.38 -4.68 20.41
CA LYS A 104 -4.80 -3.64 21.36
C LYS A 104 -5.79 -2.64 20.78
N ASP A 105 -6.00 -2.68 19.47
CA ASP A 105 -6.83 -1.75 18.73
C ASP A 105 -7.63 -2.47 17.63
N ASN A 106 -8.52 -1.73 16.97
CA ASN A 106 -9.40 -2.29 15.94
C ASN A 106 -8.64 -2.72 14.69
N ALA A 107 -7.48 -2.13 14.39
CA ALA A 107 -6.69 -2.51 13.23
C ALA A 107 -6.06 -3.90 13.42
N ALA A 108 -5.53 -4.17 14.61
CA ALA A 108 -5.01 -5.49 14.96
C ALA A 108 -6.11 -6.55 15.03
N ASP A 109 -7.29 -6.21 15.54
CA ASP A 109 -8.44 -7.13 15.55
C ASP A 109 -8.92 -7.43 14.12
N GLN A 110 -8.92 -6.45 13.22
CA GLN A 110 -9.18 -6.66 11.79
C GLN A 110 -8.12 -7.55 11.11
N ASP A 111 -6.84 -7.41 11.49
CA ASP A 111 -5.76 -8.26 10.99
C ASP A 111 -5.93 -9.72 11.43
N ALA A 112 -6.35 -9.95 12.67
CA ALA A 112 -6.67 -11.28 13.18
C ALA A 112 -7.90 -11.87 12.49
N LEU A 113 -8.94 -11.05 12.31
CA LEU A 113 -10.19 -11.43 11.64
C LEU A 113 -9.92 -11.94 10.21
N ARG A 114 -9.07 -11.23 9.45
CA ARG A 114 -8.64 -11.70 8.12
C ARG A 114 -7.92 -13.05 8.15
N GLY A 115 -7.12 -13.31 9.19
CA GLY A 115 -6.43 -14.59 9.35
C GLY A 115 -7.41 -15.75 9.59
N PHE A 116 -8.40 -15.55 10.47
CA PHE A 116 -9.44 -16.55 10.70
C PHE A 116 -10.34 -16.76 9.49
N GLN A 117 -10.67 -15.70 8.75
CA GLN A 117 -11.40 -15.82 7.47
C GLN A 117 -10.62 -16.68 6.46
N GLU A 118 -9.31 -16.48 6.34
CA GLU A 118 -8.48 -17.30 5.46
C GLU A 118 -8.52 -18.79 5.84
N VAL A 119 -8.52 -19.11 7.13
CA VAL A 119 -8.65 -20.51 7.61
C VAL A 119 -10.02 -21.08 7.25
N ALA A 120 -11.10 -20.34 7.53
CA ALA A 120 -12.46 -20.78 7.24
C ALA A 120 -12.71 -20.98 5.73
N ASP A 121 -12.19 -20.07 4.89
CA ASP A 121 -12.39 -20.11 3.45
C ASP A 121 -11.54 -21.18 2.75
N ARG A 122 -10.27 -21.36 3.16
CA ARG A 122 -9.36 -22.33 2.53
C ARG A 122 -9.58 -23.75 3.02
N PHE A 123 -10.07 -23.94 4.25
CA PHE A 123 -10.18 -25.24 4.88
C PHE A 123 -11.59 -25.47 5.49
N PRO A 124 -12.69 -25.34 4.71
CA PRO A 124 -14.05 -25.34 5.26
C PRO A 124 -14.49 -26.67 5.89
N LEU A 125 -13.79 -27.77 5.61
CA LEU A 125 -14.04 -29.10 6.20
C LEU A 125 -13.12 -29.43 7.38
N ASP A 126 -12.14 -28.56 7.68
CA ASP A 126 -11.25 -28.74 8.81
C ASP A 126 -11.97 -28.33 10.11
N PRO A 127 -11.81 -29.08 11.22
CA PRO A 127 -12.41 -28.71 12.50
C PRO A 127 -12.06 -27.28 12.97
N LEU A 128 -10.88 -26.77 12.59
CA LEU A 128 -10.47 -25.41 12.93
C LEU A 128 -11.27 -24.33 12.21
N ALA A 129 -11.94 -24.64 11.09
CA ALA A 129 -12.80 -23.66 10.42
C ALA A 129 -14.00 -23.27 11.28
N ALA A 130 -14.62 -24.22 11.99
CA ALA A 130 -15.70 -23.93 12.93
C ALA A 130 -15.20 -23.02 14.06
N THR A 131 -14.05 -23.34 14.66
CA THR A 131 -13.43 -22.49 15.69
C THR A 131 -13.03 -21.12 15.12
N ALA A 132 -12.56 -21.04 13.87
CA ALA A 132 -12.21 -19.77 13.23
C ALA A 132 -13.44 -18.88 13.06
N VAL A 133 -14.60 -19.45 12.71
CA VAL A 133 -15.89 -18.72 12.65
C VAL A 133 -16.28 -18.18 14.03
N GLU A 134 -16.18 -18.99 15.09
CA GLU A 134 -16.43 -18.51 16.46
C GLU A 134 -15.50 -17.34 16.84
N ARG A 135 -14.21 -17.41 16.50
CA ARG A 135 -13.26 -16.31 16.73
C ARG A 135 -13.56 -15.07 15.90
N ILE A 136 -14.08 -15.22 14.69
CA ILE A 136 -14.54 -14.10 13.86
C ILE A 136 -15.70 -13.37 14.56
N ASP A 137 -16.66 -14.11 15.10
CA ASP A 137 -17.80 -13.52 15.81
C ASP A 137 -17.33 -12.79 17.08
N GLU A 138 -16.46 -13.38 17.89
CA GLU A 138 -15.85 -12.73 19.06
C GLU A 138 -15.12 -11.42 18.70
N LEU A 139 -14.35 -11.43 17.60
CA LEU A 139 -13.63 -10.24 17.14
C LEU A 139 -14.59 -9.16 16.63
N ASN A 140 -15.64 -9.54 15.91
CA ASN A 140 -16.68 -8.61 15.46
C ASN A 140 -17.38 -7.94 16.64
N GLU A 141 -17.76 -8.71 17.67
CA GLU A 141 -18.36 -8.16 18.89
C GLU A 141 -17.41 -7.19 19.58
N ARG A 142 -16.14 -7.57 19.78
CA ARG A 142 -15.11 -6.69 20.37
C ARG A 142 -14.94 -5.38 19.60
N ILE A 143 -14.89 -5.44 18.27
CA ILE A 143 -14.78 -4.25 17.42
C ILE A 143 -16.00 -3.36 17.59
N GLN A 144 -17.21 -3.94 17.55
CA GLN A 144 -18.46 -3.19 17.73
C GLN A 144 -18.56 -2.53 19.10
N GLU A 145 -18.17 -3.23 20.17
CA GLU A 145 -18.17 -2.66 21.52
C GLU A 145 -17.18 -1.49 21.65
N ARG A 146 -15.99 -1.61 21.07
CA ARG A 146 -15.01 -0.52 21.04
C ARG A 146 -15.52 0.66 20.23
N ASP A 147 -16.09 0.43 19.05
CA ASP A 147 -16.65 1.50 18.21
C ASP A 147 -17.79 2.22 18.92
N LYS A 148 -18.65 1.48 19.63
CA LYS A 148 -19.71 2.05 20.46
C LYS A 148 -19.14 2.91 21.58
N LYS A 149 -18.15 2.40 22.32
CA LYS A 149 -17.49 3.16 23.39
C LYS A 149 -16.83 4.43 22.87
N LEU A 150 -16.13 4.33 21.74
CA LEU A 150 -15.54 5.48 21.06
C LEU A 150 -16.59 6.53 20.68
N ALA A 151 -17.74 6.11 20.16
CA ALA A 151 -18.84 7.02 19.85
C ALA A 151 -19.46 7.66 21.10
N GLU A 152 -19.59 6.91 22.19
CA GLU A 152 -20.04 7.41 23.50
C GLU A 152 -19.06 8.45 24.06
N ASP A 153 -17.76 8.16 24.06
CA ASP A 153 -16.72 9.07 24.54
C ASP A 153 -16.67 10.35 23.67
N GLN A 154 -16.76 10.23 22.35
CA GLN A 154 -16.85 11.39 21.44
C GLN A 154 -18.11 12.25 21.71
N SER A 155 -19.24 11.61 22.02
CA SER A 155 -20.49 12.30 22.37
C SER A 155 -20.37 13.02 23.71
N GLU A 156 -19.72 12.40 24.71
CA GLU A 156 -19.47 13.02 26.00
C GLU A 156 -18.57 14.25 25.88
N VAL A 157 -17.47 14.16 25.11
CA VAL A 157 -16.60 15.30 24.80
C VAL A 157 -17.41 16.45 24.21
N ARG A 158 -18.29 16.20 23.23
CA ARG A 158 -19.15 17.25 22.63
C ARG A 158 -20.07 17.91 23.65
N LYS A 159 -20.71 17.12 24.53
CA LYS A 159 -21.58 17.66 25.61
C LYS A 159 -20.79 18.54 26.58
N LEU A 160 -19.56 18.15 26.90
CA LEU A 160 -18.67 18.93 27.77
C LEU A 160 -18.22 20.24 27.10
N VAL A 161 -17.90 20.20 25.80
CA VAL A 161 -17.60 21.40 25.00
C VAL A 161 -18.79 22.35 24.96
N GLU A 162 -20.00 21.83 24.74
CA GLU A 162 -21.24 22.64 24.75
C GLU A 162 -21.48 23.26 26.15
N THR A 163 -21.27 22.47 27.21
CA THR A 163 -21.36 22.96 28.59
C THR A 163 -20.34 24.05 28.88
N CYS A 164 -19.11 23.92 28.37
CA CYS A 164 -18.07 24.93 28.46
C CYS A 164 -18.52 26.22 27.76
N ARG A 165 -18.97 26.15 26.50
CA ARG A 165 -19.45 27.31 25.74
C ARG A 165 -20.61 28.04 26.43
N ALA A 166 -21.64 27.30 26.83
CA ALA A 166 -22.80 27.87 27.51
C ALA A 166 -22.41 28.56 28.83
N SER A 167 -21.58 27.90 29.64
CA SER A 167 -21.14 28.46 30.92
C SER A 167 -20.22 29.68 30.74
N SER A 168 -19.33 29.66 29.74
CA SER A 168 -18.48 30.80 29.38
C SER A 168 -19.30 31.99 28.89
N GLN A 169 -20.30 31.76 28.04
CA GLN A 169 -21.18 32.81 27.52
C GLN A 169 -22.02 33.43 28.65
N ASP A 170 -22.58 32.61 29.55
CA ASP A 170 -23.36 33.09 30.69
C ASP A 170 -22.48 33.83 31.71
N ALA A 171 -21.22 33.41 31.90
CA ALA A 171 -20.27 34.11 32.75
C ALA A 171 -19.99 35.52 32.23
N ARG A 172 -19.86 35.67 30.90
CA ARG A 172 -19.68 36.98 30.25
C ARG A 172 -20.92 37.85 30.40
N LYS A 173 -22.12 37.34 30.11
CA LYS A 173 -23.38 38.07 30.32
C LYS A 173 -23.52 38.55 31.77
N ALA A 174 -23.13 37.71 32.73
CA ALA A 174 -23.13 38.08 34.15
C ALA A 174 -22.11 39.18 34.48
N ARG A 175 -20.90 39.14 33.89
CA ARG A 175 -19.91 40.22 34.00
C ARG A 175 -20.38 41.52 33.38
N ASP A 176 -20.92 41.47 32.16
CA ASP A 176 -21.43 42.64 31.45
C ASP A 176 -22.58 43.29 32.23
N ALA A 177 -23.47 42.48 32.82
CA ALA A 177 -24.51 42.97 33.72
C ALA A 177 -23.91 43.66 34.96
N ALA A 178 -22.90 43.06 35.60
CA ALA A 178 -22.21 43.68 36.75
C ALA A 178 -21.57 45.03 36.37
N LEU A 179 -20.90 45.10 35.21
CA LEU A 179 -20.29 46.34 34.71
C LEU A 179 -21.33 47.42 34.42
N ARG A 180 -22.50 47.06 33.86
CA ARG A 180 -23.61 48.01 33.64
C ARG A 180 -24.18 48.54 34.95
N ILE A 181 -24.35 47.68 35.96
CA ILE A 181 -24.81 48.09 37.30
C ILE A 181 -23.80 49.05 37.94
N ASN A 182 -22.49 48.76 37.84
CA ASN A 182 -21.43 49.63 38.36
C ASN A 182 -21.35 50.98 37.62
N ALA A 183 -21.51 50.98 36.29
CA ALA A 183 -21.44 52.19 35.46
C ALA A 183 -22.63 53.14 35.66
N ALA A 184 -23.80 52.62 36.05
CA ALA A 184 -24.99 53.42 36.35
C ALA A 184 -24.85 54.29 37.63
N LYS A 185 -23.71 54.21 38.34
CA LYS A 185 -23.29 55.01 39.51
C LYS A 185 -24.23 55.06 40.72
N GLU A 186 -25.43 54.47 40.67
CA GLU A 186 -26.38 54.55 41.77
C GLU A 186 -27.14 53.20 41.99
N ILE A 187 -26.95 52.66 43.21
CA ILE A 187 -27.95 52.00 44.09
C ILE A 187 -27.80 50.51 44.45
N ASP A 188 -27.15 49.62 43.69
CA ASP A 188 -27.08 48.21 44.16
C ASP A 188 -25.73 47.49 43.99
N MET A 189 -24.80 47.84 44.87
CA MET A 189 -23.54 47.10 45.06
C MET A 189 -23.76 45.60 45.38
N ASN A 190 -24.90 45.24 45.99
CA ASN A 190 -25.20 43.85 46.29
C ASN A 190 -25.58 43.09 45.01
N ALA A 191 -26.34 43.71 44.10
CA ALA A 191 -26.64 43.15 42.78
C ALA A 191 -25.39 42.99 41.92
N ALA A 192 -24.47 43.97 41.92
CA ALA A 192 -23.19 43.87 41.22
C ALA A 192 -22.33 42.70 41.76
N LYS A 193 -22.17 42.61 43.09
CA LYS A 193 -21.46 41.49 43.74
C LYS A 193 -22.13 40.14 43.48
N ALA A 194 -23.46 40.09 43.43
CA ALA A 194 -24.19 38.86 43.12
C ALA A 194 -23.93 38.41 41.66
N ALA A 195 -23.92 39.34 40.71
CA ALA A 195 -23.58 39.07 39.32
C ALA A 195 -22.12 38.60 39.15
N GLU A 196 -21.16 39.21 39.86
CA GLU A 196 -19.76 38.76 39.88
C GLU A 196 -19.61 37.34 40.45
N ARG A 197 -20.28 37.03 41.56
CA ARG A 197 -20.27 35.68 42.15
C ARG A 197 -20.85 34.64 41.18
N ARG A 198 -21.93 35.00 40.49
CA ARG A 198 -22.54 34.16 39.44
C ARG A 198 -21.57 33.93 38.29
N ALA A 199 -20.90 34.98 37.81
CA ALA A 199 -19.88 34.86 36.79
C ALA A 199 -18.74 33.91 37.21
N ALA A 200 -18.17 34.10 38.41
CA ALA A 200 -17.10 33.25 38.93
C ALA A 200 -17.53 31.77 39.06
N THR A 201 -18.78 31.52 39.39
CA THR A 201 -19.33 30.15 39.49
C THR A 201 -19.45 29.50 38.11
N LEU A 202 -19.92 30.26 37.12
CA LEU A 202 -20.05 29.82 35.74
C LEU A 202 -18.68 29.57 35.09
N GLU A 203 -17.68 30.40 35.38
CA GLU A 203 -16.30 30.16 34.93
C GLU A 203 -15.70 28.88 35.50
N LYS A 204 -15.92 28.60 36.79
CA LYS A 204 -15.48 27.33 37.39
C LYS A 204 -16.15 26.14 36.71
N LYS A 205 -17.44 26.26 36.36
CA LYS A 205 -18.17 25.22 35.63
C LYS A 205 -17.61 25.03 34.21
N ALA A 206 -17.35 26.13 33.49
CA ALA A 206 -16.75 26.10 32.17
C ALA A 206 -15.37 25.42 32.20
N LYS A 207 -14.51 25.83 33.14
CA LYS A 207 -13.18 25.24 33.34
C LYS A 207 -13.26 23.75 33.65
N LYS A 208 -14.13 23.34 34.58
CA LYS A 208 -14.30 21.91 34.93
C LYS A 208 -14.78 21.08 33.74
N ALA A 209 -15.65 21.63 32.89
CA ALA A 209 -16.08 20.95 31.66
C ALA A 209 -14.93 20.85 30.65
N LYS A 210 -14.15 21.92 30.48
CA LYS A 210 -12.96 21.95 29.62
C LYS A 210 -11.90 20.93 30.05
N ASP A 211 -11.57 20.89 31.34
CA ASP A 211 -10.58 19.96 31.92
C ASP A 211 -11.02 18.50 31.74
N LYS A 212 -12.31 18.20 31.93
CA LYS A 212 -12.86 16.85 31.70
C LYS A 212 -12.82 16.45 30.22
N ALA A 213 -13.20 17.37 29.33
CA ALA A 213 -13.16 17.11 27.89
C ALA A 213 -11.73 16.89 27.39
N ALA A 214 -10.76 17.64 27.94
CA ALA A 214 -9.34 17.46 27.62
C ALA A 214 -8.85 16.06 28.02
N ALA A 215 -9.19 15.60 29.23
CA ALA A 215 -8.83 14.27 29.70
C ALA A 215 -9.43 13.14 28.84
N LEU A 216 -10.68 13.30 28.37
CA LEU A 216 -11.31 12.32 27.48
C LEU A 216 -10.72 12.32 26.07
N ILE A 217 -10.35 13.49 25.55
CA ILE A 217 -9.74 13.63 24.21
C ILE A 217 -8.42 12.87 24.08
N GLU A 218 -7.62 12.75 25.16
CA GLU A 218 -6.36 11.98 25.12
C GLU A 218 -6.57 10.50 24.77
N SER A 219 -7.73 9.94 25.12
CA SER A 219 -8.11 8.55 24.83
C SER A 219 -9.00 8.40 23.59
N VAL A 220 -9.46 9.50 22.99
CA VAL A 220 -10.44 9.49 21.92
C VAL A 220 -9.79 9.94 20.60
N PRO A 221 -9.76 9.10 19.55
CA PRO A 221 -9.31 9.52 18.25
C PRO A 221 -10.21 10.65 17.70
N ASP A 222 -9.59 11.77 17.36
CA ASP A 222 -10.22 12.96 16.75
C ASP A 222 -9.70 13.14 15.32
N PRO A 223 -10.23 12.37 14.35
CA PRO A 223 -9.81 12.50 12.95
C PRO A 223 -10.13 13.90 12.43
N GLY A 224 -9.09 14.70 12.18
CA GLY A 224 -9.19 16.09 11.72
C GLY A 224 -9.05 17.14 12.81
N GLY A 225 -8.85 16.74 14.07
CA GLY A 225 -8.62 17.66 15.19
C GLY A 225 -9.81 18.59 15.48
N LYS A 226 -11.03 18.16 15.12
CA LYS A 226 -12.22 19.00 15.20
C LYS A 226 -12.67 19.15 16.65
N LEU A 227 -12.72 18.06 17.42
CA LEU A 227 -13.07 18.08 18.83
C LEU A 227 -12.05 18.88 19.65
N GLY A 228 -10.76 18.72 19.34
CA GLY A 228 -9.67 19.50 19.96
C GLY A 228 -9.84 21.00 19.73
N LYS A 229 -10.08 21.42 18.48
CA LYS A 229 -10.32 22.84 18.15
C LYS A 229 -11.58 23.39 18.80
N GLU A 230 -12.66 22.60 18.80
CA GLU A 230 -13.92 23.00 19.44
C GLU A 230 -13.75 23.20 20.96
N LEU A 231 -12.91 22.36 21.60
CA LEU A 231 -12.54 22.47 23.01
C LEU A 231 -11.63 23.68 23.28
N GLU A 232 -10.62 23.93 22.45
CA GLU A 232 -9.74 25.10 22.58
C GLU A 232 -10.50 26.42 22.44
N ALA A 233 -11.51 26.45 21.58
CA ALA A 233 -12.37 27.60 21.36
C ALA A 233 -13.55 27.71 22.35
N CYS A 234 -13.74 26.75 23.27
CA CYS A 234 -14.96 26.70 24.08
C CYS A 234 -15.12 27.86 25.09
N ASP A 235 -14.03 28.54 25.42
CA ASP A 235 -13.95 29.74 26.25
C ASP A 235 -13.65 31.01 25.46
N GLN A 236 -13.54 30.91 24.13
CA GLN A 236 -13.36 32.02 23.19
C GLN A 236 -14.73 32.45 22.63
N ALA A 237 -14.86 33.73 22.26
CA ALA A 237 -16.10 34.21 21.63
C ALA A 237 -16.13 33.75 20.18
N ASP A 238 -17.28 33.25 19.72
CA ASP A 238 -17.60 33.32 18.29
C ASP A 238 -17.71 34.80 17.85
#